data_AF-A0A354RC10-F1
#
_entry.id   AF-A0A354RC10-F1
#
_cell.length_a   1.000
_cell.length_b   1.000
_cell.length_c   1.000
_cell.angle_alpha   90.00
_cell.angle_beta   90.00
_cell.angle_gamma   90.00
#
_symmetry.space_group_name_H-M   'P 1'
#
loop_
_entity.id
_entity.type
_entity.pdbx_description
1 polymer ?
#
loop_
_entity_poly.entity_id
_entity_poly.type
_entity_poly.pdbx_seq_one_letter_code
_entity_poly.pdbx_strand_id
1 'polypeptide(L)'
;MFLLLPYRDDNPTRKFALINWCLIAANLWVFFAYQFPLTEKQQLAYYSAFGFIPASFFAQFSPFEPTFAAWEWATALTSMFSHGGILHLFGNLLFLYLYGDNVEDALGKVRYLLFYLLCGLGGAITQALTNPDSQVPMVGASGAISGVIAGYLLLYPRANVRVFYWLFLFIGTIYLP
;
A
#
# COMPACT_ATOMS: atom_id res chain seq x y z
N MET A 1 11.43 -8.17 -23.71
CA MET A 1 10.96 -7.73 -22.38
C MET A 1 11.05 -6.21 -22.36
N PHE A 2 9.98 -5.52 -21.95
CA PHE A 2 9.94 -4.07 -21.76
C PHE A 2 9.70 -3.82 -20.28
N LEU A 3 10.63 -3.12 -19.62
CA LEU A 3 10.54 -2.77 -18.20
C LEU A 3 10.72 -1.27 -18.06
N LEU A 4 9.82 -0.61 -17.32
CA LEU A 4 9.96 0.75 -16.83
C LEU A 4 9.94 0.69 -15.31
N LEU A 5 11.01 1.14 -14.67
CA LEU A 5 11.17 1.09 -13.21
C LEU A 5 11.57 2.47 -12.69
N PRO A 6 10.66 3.22 -12.06
CA PRO A 6 11.04 4.45 -11.38
C PRO A 6 11.90 4.10 -10.17
N TYR A 7 13.02 4.78 -9.99
CA TYR A 7 13.98 4.43 -8.93
C TYR A 7 14.47 5.63 -8.12
N ARG A 8 14.20 6.85 -8.60
CA ARG A 8 14.60 8.09 -7.93
C ARG A 8 13.81 9.27 -8.44
N ASP A 9 13.50 10.21 -7.57
CA ASP A 9 13.03 11.54 -7.94
C ASP A 9 14.11 12.61 -7.66
N ASP A 10 13.87 13.82 -8.18
CA ASP A 10 14.82 14.93 -8.05
C ASP A 10 14.55 15.83 -6.83
N ASN A 11 13.50 15.59 -6.03
CA ASN A 11 13.21 16.44 -4.87
C ASN A 11 14.00 16.02 -3.64
N PRO A 12 14.83 16.90 -3.07
CA PRO A 12 15.59 16.57 -1.87
C PRO A 12 14.67 16.53 -0.64
N THR A 13 14.75 15.44 0.12
CA THR A 13 14.12 15.28 1.44
C THR A 13 14.96 15.99 2.49
N ARG A 14 14.38 16.92 3.26
CA ARG A 14 15.13 17.71 4.27
C ARG A 14 15.21 17.03 5.61
N LYS A 15 14.20 16.21 5.95
CA LYS A 15 14.09 15.50 7.23
C LYS A 15 14.08 14.00 7.00
N PHE A 16 14.59 13.27 7.99
CA PHE A 16 14.49 11.81 7.99
C PHE A 16 13.03 11.37 8.11
N ALA A 17 12.55 10.63 7.09
CA ALA A 17 11.18 10.13 6.98
C ALA A 17 10.97 8.87 7.82
N LEU A 18 10.97 9.05 9.14
CA LEU A 18 10.86 7.96 10.11
C LEU A 18 9.60 7.13 9.92
N ILE A 19 8.45 7.78 9.68
CA ILE A 19 7.18 7.06 9.58
C ILE A 19 7.14 6.24 8.29
N ASN A 20 7.62 6.78 7.18
CA ASN A 20 7.73 6.05 5.92
C ASN A 20 8.59 4.78 6.08
N TRP A 21 9.76 4.91 6.70
CA TRP A 21 10.61 3.75 6.99
C TRP A 21 9.96 2.75 7.95
N CYS A 22 9.22 3.20 8.96
CA CYS A 22 8.45 2.32 9.83
C CYS A 22 7.35 1.56 9.06
N LEU A 23 6.65 2.22 8.13
CA LEU A 23 5.65 1.58 7.28
C LEU A 23 6.28 0.54 6.36
N ILE A 24 7.41 0.86 5.73
CA ILE A 24 8.18 -0.10 4.90
C ILE A 24 8.61 -1.30 5.75
N ALA A 25 9.18 -1.06 6.93
CA ALA A 25 9.62 -2.11 7.84
C ALA A 25 8.45 -2.98 8.32
N ALA A 26 7.28 -2.39 8.62
CA ALA A 26 6.10 -3.14 9.02
C ALA A 26 5.60 -4.07 7.92
N ASN A 27 5.54 -3.59 6.67
CA ASN A 27 5.16 -4.41 5.52
C ASN A 27 6.14 -5.56 5.26
N LEU A 28 7.45 -5.28 5.32
CA LEU A 28 8.48 -6.31 5.22
C LEU A 28 8.34 -7.34 6.34
N TRP A 29 8.13 -6.89 7.57
CA TRP A 29 8.00 -7.77 8.72
C TRP A 29 6.76 -8.66 8.63
N VAL A 30 5.58 -8.09 8.35
CA VAL A 30 4.34 -8.87 8.18
C VAL A 30 4.51 -9.92 7.07
N PHE A 31 5.08 -9.52 5.92
CA PHE A 31 5.26 -10.45 4.82
C PHE A 31 6.26 -11.56 5.15
N PHE A 32 7.50 -11.21 5.49
CA PHE A 32 8.58 -12.21 5.63
C PHE A 32 8.48 -13.02 6.93
N ALA A 33 8.03 -12.41 8.03
CA ALA A 33 7.93 -13.13 9.30
C ALA A 33 6.65 -13.96 9.39
N TYR A 34 5.55 -13.53 8.75
CA TYR A 34 4.23 -14.12 8.99
C TYR A 34 3.56 -14.73 7.76
N GLN A 35 3.77 -14.22 6.55
CA GLN A 35 3.11 -14.75 5.33
C GLN A 35 3.98 -15.72 4.54
N PHE A 36 5.25 -15.36 4.35
CA PHE A 36 6.20 -16.11 3.53
C PHE A 36 6.48 -17.54 4.03
N PRO A 37 6.55 -17.82 5.34
CA PRO A 37 6.78 -19.17 5.85
C PRO A 37 5.56 -20.10 5.77
N LEU A 38 4.37 -19.58 5.45
CA LEU A 38 3.12 -20.34 5.49
C LEU A 38 2.98 -21.24 4.26
N THR A 39 2.41 -22.43 4.49
CA THR A 39 1.90 -23.30 3.40
C THR A 39 0.68 -22.68 2.72
N GLU A 40 0.34 -23.12 1.51
CA GLU A 40 -0.82 -22.61 0.77
C GLU A 40 -2.13 -22.62 1.59
N LYS A 41 -2.40 -23.72 2.31
CA LYS A 41 -3.59 -23.82 3.18
C LYS A 41 -3.55 -22.81 4.33
N GLN A 42 -2.38 -22.56 4.91
CA GLN A 42 -2.21 -21.57 5.97
C GLN A 42 -2.29 -20.14 5.43
N GLN A 43 -1.81 -19.88 4.22
CA GLN A 43 -1.97 -18.58 3.55
C GLN A 43 -3.44 -18.28 3.28
N LEU A 44 -4.23 -19.25 2.83
CA LEU A 44 -5.67 -19.07 2.68
C LEU A 44 -6.33 -18.69 4.01
N ALA A 45 -6.02 -19.42 5.09
CA ALA A 45 -6.54 -19.11 6.43
C ALA A 45 -6.08 -17.72 6.92
N TYR A 46 -4.84 -17.33 6.62
CA TYR A 46 -4.31 -16.01 6.93
C TYR A 46 -5.11 -14.92 6.21
N TYR A 47 -5.34 -15.05 4.89
CA TYR A 47 -6.09 -14.05 4.14
C TYR A 47 -7.55 -13.98 4.57
N SER A 48 -8.16 -15.08 4.99
CA SER A 48 -9.50 -15.06 5.58
C SER A 48 -9.56 -14.36 6.95
N ALA A 49 -8.45 -14.35 7.71
CA ALA A 49 -8.41 -13.76 9.04
C ALA A 49 -7.92 -12.30 9.06
N PHE A 50 -7.03 -11.92 8.14
CA PHE A 50 -6.35 -10.61 8.13
C PHE A 50 -6.52 -9.84 6.80
N GLY A 51 -7.13 -10.45 5.80
CA GLY A 51 -7.54 -9.75 4.58
C GLY A 51 -8.89 -9.07 4.78
N PHE A 52 -9.12 -7.99 4.03
CA PHE A 52 -10.38 -7.28 4.06
C PHE A 52 -11.38 -7.95 3.11
N ILE A 53 -12.49 -8.47 3.63
CA ILE A 53 -13.50 -9.18 2.83
C ILE A 53 -14.72 -8.27 2.68
N PRO A 54 -15.03 -7.75 1.48
CA PRO A 54 -16.17 -6.84 1.27
C PRO A 54 -17.49 -7.38 1.83
N ALA A 55 -17.80 -8.64 1.55
CA ALA A 55 -19.06 -9.23 1.99
C ALA A 55 -19.18 -9.30 3.52
N SER A 56 -18.10 -9.67 4.23
CA SER A 56 -18.06 -9.69 5.70
C SER A 56 -18.17 -8.26 6.26
N PHE A 57 -17.45 -7.32 5.66
CA PHE A 57 -17.49 -5.92 6.08
C PHE A 57 -18.88 -5.31 5.94
N PHE A 58 -19.60 -5.54 4.84
CA PHE A 58 -20.96 -5.00 4.70
C PHE A 58 -22.01 -5.79 5.50
N ALA A 59 -21.80 -7.08 5.76
CA ALA A 59 -22.68 -7.86 6.63
C ALA A 59 -22.69 -7.36 8.07
N GLN A 60 -21.64 -6.65 8.52
CA GLN A 60 -21.54 -6.12 9.89
C GLN A 60 -22.66 -5.14 10.27
N PHE A 61 -23.37 -4.57 9.29
CA PHE A 61 -24.41 -3.58 9.55
C PHE A 61 -25.78 -4.20 9.87
N SER A 62 -25.99 -5.51 9.68
CA SER A 62 -27.28 -6.15 9.98
C SER A 62 -27.17 -7.67 10.20
N PRO A 63 -27.36 -8.18 11.44
CA PRO A 63 -27.44 -7.43 12.69
C PRO A 63 -26.11 -6.77 13.05
N PHE A 64 -26.16 -5.61 13.71
CA PHE A 64 -24.94 -4.95 14.19
C PHE A 64 -24.44 -5.59 15.49
N GLU A 65 -23.25 -6.17 15.44
CA GLU A 65 -22.55 -6.75 16.60
C GLU A 65 -21.20 -6.04 16.80
N PRO A 66 -20.97 -5.36 17.95
CA PRO A 66 -19.79 -4.51 18.13
C PRO A 66 -18.45 -5.23 17.99
N THR A 67 -18.35 -6.48 18.46
CA THR A 67 -17.11 -7.27 18.37
C THR A 67 -16.81 -7.68 16.93
N PHE A 68 -17.84 -8.03 16.17
CA PHE A 68 -17.72 -8.36 14.76
C PHE A 68 -17.34 -7.11 13.96
N ALA A 69 -18.03 -5.99 14.17
CA ALA A 69 -17.69 -4.73 13.53
C ALA A 69 -16.24 -4.30 13.82
N ALA A 70 -15.80 -4.36 15.09
CA ALA A 70 -14.42 -4.05 15.46
C ALA A 70 -13.39 -4.94 14.73
N TRP A 71 -13.73 -6.22 14.53
CA TRP A 71 -12.89 -7.14 13.77
C TRP A 71 -12.83 -6.76 12.28
N GLU A 72 -13.95 -6.45 11.64
CA GLU A 72 -13.99 -6.06 10.23
C GLU A 72 -13.24 -4.74 9.95
N TRP A 73 -13.25 -3.79 10.89
CA TRP A 73 -12.39 -2.60 10.80
C TRP A 73 -10.92 -2.91 11.05
N ALA A 74 -10.61 -3.89 11.91
CA ALA A 74 -9.24 -4.37 12.11
C ALA A 74 -8.72 -5.06 10.84
N THR A 75 -9.54 -5.86 10.14
CA THR A 75 -9.14 -6.49 8.87
C THR A 75 -8.95 -5.47 7.75
N ALA A 76 -9.75 -4.39 7.72
CA ALA A 76 -9.51 -3.25 6.82
C ALA A 76 -8.10 -2.67 7.03
N LEU A 77 -7.66 -2.51 8.29
CA LEU A 77 -6.31 -2.01 8.61
C LEU A 77 -5.21 -3.04 8.35
N THR A 78 -5.36 -4.30 8.78
CA THR A 78 -4.33 -5.33 8.61
C THR A 78 -4.16 -5.76 7.15
N SER A 79 -5.21 -5.64 6.34
CA SER A 79 -5.13 -5.86 4.89
C SER A 79 -4.12 -4.93 4.22
N MET A 80 -3.96 -3.69 4.72
CA MET A 80 -3.01 -2.72 4.21
C MET A 80 -1.55 -3.16 4.35
N PHE A 81 -1.26 -4.09 5.26
CA PHE A 81 0.09 -4.64 5.47
C PHE A 81 0.26 -6.05 4.90
N SER A 82 -0.83 -6.62 4.38
CA SER A 82 -0.84 -7.97 3.83
C SER A 82 -0.52 -7.97 2.34
N HIS A 83 0.23 -8.94 1.82
CA HIS A 83 0.53 -9.00 0.38
C HIS A 83 0.32 -10.39 -0.22
N GLY A 84 -0.13 -10.41 -1.48
CA GLY A 84 -0.39 -11.64 -2.22
C GLY A 84 0.86 -12.34 -2.80
N GLY A 85 2.05 -11.81 -2.52
CA GLY A 85 3.31 -12.37 -3.01
C GLY A 85 4.45 -11.35 -3.09
N ILE A 86 5.65 -11.82 -3.41
CA ILE A 86 6.88 -11.00 -3.41
C ILE A 86 6.78 -9.82 -4.39
N LEU A 87 6.30 -10.06 -5.62
CA LEU A 87 6.18 -9.00 -6.62
C LEU A 87 5.16 -7.93 -6.20
N HIS A 88 4.07 -8.35 -5.55
CA HIS A 88 3.06 -7.43 -5.03
C HIS A 88 3.63 -6.57 -3.90
N LEU A 89 4.39 -7.16 -2.96
CA LEU A 89 5.10 -6.43 -1.92
C LEU A 89 6.13 -5.46 -2.52
N PHE A 90 6.99 -5.94 -3.41
CA PHE A 90 8.04 -5.14 -4.02
C PHE A 90 7.48 -3.92 -4.74
N GLY A 91 6.41 -4.09 -5.54
CA GLY A 91 5.75 -2.98 -6.21
C GLY A 91 5.26 -1.90 -5.24
N ASN A 92 4.58 -2.29 -4.17
CA ASN A 92 4.11 -1.35 -3.14
C ASN A 92 5.28 -0.63 -2.46
N LEU A 93 6.29 -1.38 -2.00
CA LEU A 93 7.42 -0.80 -1.29
C LEU A 93 8.29 0.11 -2.16
N LEU A 94 8.41 -0.18 -3.45
CA LEU A 94 9.10 0.69 -4.39
C LEU A 94 8.47 2.08 -4.44
N PHE A 95 7.15 2.15 -4.60
CA PHE A 95 6.44 3.42 -4.69
C PHE A 95 6.35 4.14 -3.35
N LEU A 96 6.22 3.40 -2.25
CA LEU A 96 6.27 3.98 -0.90
C LEU A 96 7.65 4.55 -0.58
N TYR A 97 8.73 3.85 -0.99
CA TYR A 97 10.10 4.33 -0.86
C TYR A 97 10.34 5.59 -1.70
N LEU A 98 9.84 5.62 -2.94
CA LEU A 98 10.10 6.70 -3.89
C LEU A 98 9.38 8.01 -3.56
N TYR A 99 8.18 7.94 -2.97
CA TYR A 99 7.33 9.13 -2.79
C TYR A 99 6.99 9.42 -1.32
N GLY A 100 7.04 8.42 -0.45
CA GLY A 100 6.57 8.54 0.92
C GLY A 100 7.40 9.50 1.77
N ASP A 101 8.70 9.60 1.50
CA ASP A 101 9.61 10.45 2.28
C ASP A 101 9.40 11.94 2.00
N ASN A 102 9.21 12.36 0.74
CA ASN A 102 8.88 13.73 0.39
C ASN A 102 7.51 14.16 0.96
N VAL A 103 6.52 13.27 0.91
CA VAL A 103 5.19 13.55 1.47
C VAL A 103 5.25 13.62 3.00
N GLU A 104 6.06 12.79 3.68
CA GLU A 104 6.30 12.91 5.12
C GLU A 104 7.01 14.22 5.46
N ASP A 105 7.99 14.66 4.68
CA ASP A 105 8.71 15.92 4.93
C ASP A 105 7.76 17.12 4.81
N ALA A 106 6.86 17.11 3.82
CA ALA A 106 5.88 18.15 3.59
C ALA A 106 4.77 18.20 4.66
N LEU A 107 4.22 17.05 5.04
CA LEU A 107 3.10 16.98 6.00
C LEU A 107 3.55 16.94 7.46
N GLY A 108 4.76 16.43 7.71
CA GLY A 108 5.22 16.01 9.03
C GLY A 108 4.67 14.64 9.45
N LYS A 109 5.39 14.00 10.39
CA LYS A 109 5.19 12.60 10.83
C LYS A 109 3.74 12.20 11.10
N VAL A 110 3.05 12.93 11.99
CA VAL A 110 1.70 12.58 12.46
C VAL A 110 0.68 12.72 11.33
N ARG A 111 0.73 13.82 10.58
CA ARG A 111 -0.20 14.08 9.48
C ARG A 111 0.02 13.10 8.33
N TYR A 112 1.27 12.75 8.05
CA TYR A 112 1.60 11.72 7.07
C TYR A 112 1.06 10.34 7.45
N LEU A 113 1.22 9.93 8.72
CA LEU A 113 0.67 8.65 9.19
C LEU A 113 -0.86 8.62 9.03
N LEU A 114 -1.55 9.66 9.49
CA LEU A 114 -3.00 9.76 9.35
C LEU A 114 -3.43 9.78 7.88
N PHE A 115 -2.71 10.52 7.03
CA PHE A 115 -2.96 10.57 5.60
C PHE A 115 -2.83 9.18 4.96
N TYR A 116 -1.74 8.45 5.24
CA TYR A 116 -1.52 7.09 4.75
C TYR A 116 -2.66 6.14 5.18
N LEU A 117 -3.04 6.16 6.46
CA LEU A 117 -4.11 5.30 6.99
C LEU A 117 -5.48 5.64 6.38
N LEU A 118 -5.81 6.92 6.25
CA LEU A 118 -7.08 7.36 5.67
C LEU A 118 -7.16 7.03 4.17
N CYS A 119 -6.08 7.20 3.41
CA CYS A 119 -6.03 6.80 2.01
C CYS A 119 -6.15 5.28 1.85
N GLY A 120 -5.54 4.50 2.73
CA GLY A 120 -5.66 3.04 2.74
C GLY A 120 -7.09 2.57 2.99
N LEU A 121 -7.71 3.05 4.08
CA LEU A 121 -9.10 2.74 4.41
C LEU A 121 -10.06 3.23 3.34
N GLY A 122 -9.90 4.46 2.85
CA GLY A 122 -10.71 5.03 1.77
C GLY A 122 -10.60 4.22 0.49
N GLY A 123 -9.40 3.79 0.12
CA GLY A 123 -9.16 2.91 -1.03
C GLY A 123 -9.83 1.55 -0.87
N ALA A 124 -9.68 0.91 0.29
CA ALA A 124 -10.30 -0.38 0.60
C ALA A 124 -11.82 -0.30 0.51
N ILE A 125 -12.44 0.69 1.17
CA ILE A 125 -13.90 0.90 1.14
C ILE A 125 -14.39 1.21 -0.28
N THR A 126 -13.70 2.08 -1.01
CA THR A 126 -14.08 2.45 -2.39
C THR A 126 -14.04 1.23 -3.31
N GLN A 127 -13.01 0.38 -3.18
CA GLN A 127 -12.94 -0.87 -3.93
C GLN A 127 -14.03 -1.85 -3.48
N ALA A 128 -14.32 -1.97 -2.17
CA ALA A 128 -15.40 -2.79 -1.64
C ALA A 128 -16.76 -2.43 -2.26
N LEU A 129 -17.04 -1.13 -2.41
CA LEU A 129 -18.29 -0.63 -2.98
C LEU A 129 -18.49 -1.04 -4.45
N THR A 130 -17.42 -1.39 -5.17
CA THR A 130 -17.54 -1.87 -6.56
C THR A 130 -18.06 -3.30 -6.66
N ASN A 131 -17.85 -4.11 -5.63
CA ASN A 131 -18.35 -5.48 -5.53
C ASN A 131 -18.60 -5.86 -4.05
N PRO A 132 -19.70 -5.37 -3.44
CA PRO A 132 -19.97 -5.54 -2.01
C PRO A 132 -20.11 -6.99 -1.57
N ASP A 133 -20.59 -7.88 -2.44
CA ASP A 133 -20.82 -9.30 -2.13
C ASP A 133 -19.57 -10.18 -2.34
N SER A 134 -18.42 -9.58 -2.67
CA SER A 134 -17.17 -10.30 -2.88
C SER A 134 -16.70 -11.01 -1.60
N GLN A 135 -16.51 -12.32 -1.71
CA GLN A 135 -15.91 -13.17 -0.68
C GLN A 135 -14.39 -13.27 -0.83
N VAL A 136 -13.81 -12.63 -1.85
CA VAL A 136 -12.38 -12.66 -2.11
C VAL A 136 -11.67 -11.66 -1.19
N PRO A 137 -10.77 -12.11 -0.30
CA PRO A 137 -10.03 -11.20 0.57
C PRO A 137 -9.14 -10.25 -0.23
N MET A 138 -9.25 -8.97 0.09
CA MET A 138 -8.38 -7.91 -0.42
C MET A 138 -7.17 -7.76 0.50
N VAL A 139 -6.00 -7.55 -0.11
CA VAL A 139 -4.73 -7.32 0.58
C VAL A 139 -3.89 -6.32 -0.21
N GLY A 140 -3.07 -5.54 0.49
CA GLY A 140 -2.05 -4.68 -0.10
C GLY A 140 -2.13 -3.24 0.39
N ALA A 141 -0.97 -2.58 0.43
CA ALA A 141 -0.83 -1.16 0.77
C ALA A 141 -1.26 -0.20 -0.37
N SER A 142 -1.71 -0.73 -1.51
CA SER A 142 -1.85 0.00 -2.78
C SER A 142 -2.82 1.18 -2.72
N GLY A 143 -3.92 1.09 -1.96
CA GLY A 143 -4.83 2.20 -1.74
C GLY A 143 -4.17 3.38 -1.03
N ALA A 144 -3.41 3.09 0.02
CA ALA A 144 -2.66 4.10 0.77
C ALA A 144 -1.58 4.74 -0.10
N ILE A 145 -0.81 3.91 -0.82
CA ILE A 145 0.29 4.35 -1.68
C ILE A 145 -0.23 5.17 -2.87
N SER A 146 -1.39 4.83 -3.44
CA SER A 146 -2.03 5.65 -4.47
C SER A 146 -2.36 7.05 -3.95
N GLY A 147 -2.81 7.15 -2.70
CA GLY A 147 -2.96 8.43 -1.99
C GLY A 147 -1.64 9.17 -1.81
N VAL A 148 -0.57 8.47 -1.42
CA VAL A 148 0.79 9.05 -1.32
C VAL A 148 1.29 9.58 -2.66
N ILE A 149 1.13 8.82 -3.74
CA ILE A 149 1.48 9.26 -5.10
C ILE A 149 0.69 10.51 -5.48
N ALA A 150 -0.63 10.51 -5.26
CA ALA A 150 -1.46 11.67 -5.55
C ALA A 150 -1.02 12.90 -4.71
N GLY A 151 -0.73 12.71 -3.43
CA GLY A 151 -0.20 13.76 -2.55
C GLY A 151 1.14 14.31 -3.04
N TYR A 152 2.05 13.43 -3.48
CA TYR A 152 3.33 13.82 -4.07
C TYR A 152 3.13 14.67 -5.32
N LEU A 153 2.29 14.21 -6.27
CA LEU A 153 2.02 14.92 -7.52
C LEU A 153 1.40 16.31 -7.28
N LEU A 154 0.56 16.46 -6.25
CA LEU A 154 -0.03 17.75 -5.88
C LEU A 154 0.99 18.70 -5.24
N LEU A 155 1.90 18.17 -4.41
CA LEU A 155 2.95 18.96 -3.75
C LEU A 155 4.07 19.36 -4.73
N TYR A 156 4.37 18.48 -5.69
CA TYR A 156 5.51 18.62 -6.60
C TYR A 156 5.11 18.40 -8.08
N PRO A 157 4.21 19.23 -8.65
CA PRO A 157 3.64 19.02 -9.99
C PRO A 157 4.62 19.23 -11.16
N ARG A 158 5.88 19.56 -10.87
CA ARG A 158 6.97 19.76 -11.87
C ARG A 158 8.19 18.89 -11.56
N ALA A 159 8.04 17.89 -10.70
CA ALA A 159 9.13 17.02 -10.32
C ALA A 159 9.38 15.98 -11.40
N ASN A 160 10.63 15.83 -11.80
CA ASN A 160 11.01 14.75 -12.69
C ASN A 160 11.21 13.47 -11.89
N VAL A 161 10.66 12.37 -12.41
CA VAL A 161 10.93 11.02 -11.92
C VAL A 161 11.91 10.34 -12.87
N ARG A 162 13.00 9.79 -12.32
CA ARG A 162 13.97 9.01 -13.07
C ARG A 162 13.48 7.58 -13.21
N VAL A 163 13.28 7.18 -14.46
CA VAL A 163 12.79 5.85 -14.80
C VAL A 163 13.88 5.10 -15.55
N PHE A 164 14.28 3.97 -14.98
CA PHE A 164 15.09 2.99 -15.65
C PHE A 164 14.24 2.29 -16.71
N TYR A 165 14.75 2.17 -17.94
CA TYR A 165 14.11 1.40 -18.98
C TYR A 165 15.02 0.27 -19.47
N TRP A 166 14.40 -0.88 -19.73
CA TRP A 166 15.02 -1.98 -20.44
C TRP A 166 14.13 -2.39 -21.61
N LEU A 167 14.57 -2.04 -22.82
CA LEU A 167 13.90 -2.36 -24.07
C LEU A 167 14.84 -3.21 -24.93
N PHE A 168 14.73 -4.53 -24.81
CA PHE A 168 15.58 -5.51 -25.51
C PHE A 168 17.09 -5.28 -25.27
N LEU A 169 17.81 -4.71 -26.23
CA LEU A 169 19.23 -4.37 -26.12
C LEU A 169 19.47 -2.93 -25.62
N PHE A 170 18.43 -2.11 -25.57
CA PHE A 170 18.51 -0.72 -25.11
C PHE A 170 18.27 -0.66 -23.60
N ILE A 171 19.27 -0.18 -22.87
CA ILE A 171 19.26 -0.02 -21.43
C ILE A 171 19.64 1.42 -21.13
N GLY A 172 18.85 2.11 -20.30
CA GLY A 172 19.16 3.48 -19.93
C GLY A 172 18.21 4.05 -18.89
N THR A 173 18.36 5.35 -18.66
CA THR A 173 17.48 6.14 -17.78
C THR A 173 16.86 7.27 -18.58
N ILE A 174 15.56 7.49 -18.38
CA ILE A 174 14.86 8.68 -18.86
C ILE A 174 14.32 9.50 -17.70
N TYR A 175 14.14 10.79 -17.94
CA TYR A 175 13.42 11.69 -17.06
C TYR A 175 11.97 11.75 -17.53
N LEU A 176 11.03 11.37 -16.67
CA LEU A 176 9.61 11.59 -16.90
C LEU A 176 9.20 12.85 -16.11
N PRO A 177 8.72 13.90 -16.78
CA PRO A 177 8.21 15.10 -16.13
C PRO A 177 6.84 14.87 -15.47
#